data_AF-A0A5Q4SXV2-F1
#
_entry.id   AF-A0A5Q4SXV2-F1
#
_cell.length_a   1.000
_cell.length_b   1.000
_cell.length_c   1.000
_cell.angle_alpha   90.00
_cell.angle_beta   90.00
_cell.angle_gamma   90.00
#
_symmetry.space_group_name_H-M   'P 1'
#
loop_
_entity.id
_entity.type
_entity.pdbx_description
1 polymer ?
#
loop_
_entity_poly.entity_id
_entity_poly.type
_entity_poly.pdbx_seq_one_letter_code
_entity_poly.pdbx_strand_id
1 'polypeptide(L)'
;MKTRRFVMAGVMAALLAGGAGTAVALGGGDGADSAAAKTGAAAPAAAAATPATRLAAAAEAPAPGPRVVRPYEPVEIGQGAKMGLLPQGQQNYVVAWNDYAASVERAKSLVGDSIRPNSLSGGVNSDGDDVLFTGAFRTHTVPARITVRIGDGAVRDAGMLKLPGNPGWGTYHLDAAGEGPLAETVRVTAYGPDGAELARLSFDPSPADGR
;
A
#
# COMPACT_ATOMS: atom_id res chain seq x y z
N MET A 1 -27.44 -22.54 7.77
CA MET A 1 -25.97 -22.39 7.84
C MET A 1 -25.45 -22.33 6.41
N LYS A 2 -25.00 -21.15 5.94
CA LYS A 2 -24.54 -20.94 4.56
C LYS A 2 -23.10 -21.47 4.44
N THR A 3 -22.89 -22.41 3.54
CA THR A 3 -21.59 -23.02 3.24
C THR A 3 -20.68 -21.96 2.61
N ARG A 4 -19.60 -21.59 3.31
CA ARG A 4 -18.58 -20.64 2.81
C ARG A 4 -17.85 -21.27 1.62
N ARG A 5 -17.83 -20.58 0.49
CA ARG A 5 -17.05 -21.00 -0.69
C ARG A 5 -15.65 -20.42 -0.57
N PHE A 6 -14.68 -21.30 -0.37
CA PHE A 6 -13.26 -20.94 -0.31
C PHE A 6 -12.72 -20.81 -1.73
N VAL A 7 -12.17 -19.64 -2.08
CA VAL A 7 -11.34 -19.46 -3.27
C VAL A 7 -9.91 -19.21 -2.79
N MET A 8 -9.08 -20.24 -2.83
CA MET A 8 -7.63 -20.11 -2.67
C MET A 8 -7.09 -19.61 -4.02
N ALA A 9 -6.91 -18.30 -4.18
CA ALA A 9 -6.22 -17.75 -5.34
C ALA A 9 -4.70 -17.88 -5.13
N GLY A 10 -4.05 -18.62 -6.02
CA GLY A 10 -2.61 -18.91 -5.96
C GLY A 10 -1.75 -17.64 -6.08
N VAL A 11 -0.60 -17.68 -5.40
CA VAL A 11 0.46 -16.66 -5.46
C VAL A 11 0.98 -16.56 -6.90
N MET A 12 0.61 -15.50 -7.62
CA MET A 12 1.16 -15.18 -8.94
C MET A 12 2.21 -14.08 -8.80
N ALA A 13 3.47 -14.44 -9.04
CA ALA A 13 4.58 -13.50 -9.14
C ALA A 13 4.65 -12.95 -10.57
N ALA A 14 4.20 -11.71 -10.78
CA ALA A 14 4.34 -11.03 -12.06
C ALA A 14 5.67 -10.25 -12.14
N LEU A 15 6.45 -10.53 -13.18
CA LEU A 15 7.73 -9.89 -13.54
C LEU A 15 7.48 -8.74 -14.50
N LEU A 16 7.93 -7.51 -14.19
CA LEU A 16 8.09 -6.45 -15.18
C LEU A 16 9.43 -5.74 -15.05
N ALA A 17 10.16 -5.73 -16.17
CA ALA A 17 11.51 -5.23 -16.35
C ALA A 17 11.56 -3.69 -16.34
N GLY A 18 12.65 -3.16 -15.77
CA GLY A 18 12.94 -1.73 -15.74
C GLY A 18 13.41 -1.17 -17.08
N GLY A 19 13.32 0.14 -17.19
CA GLY A 19 13.98 0.95 -18.21
C GLY A 19 14.33 2.31 -17.62
N ALA A 20 15.62 2.50 -17.33
CA ALA A 20 16.20 3.78 -16.94
C ALA A 20 16.47 4.65 -18.18
N GLY A 21 16.42 5.98 -18.03
CA GLY A 21 16.83 6.91 -19.06
C GLY A 21 17.03 8.32 -18.50
N THR A 22 18.28 8.71 -18.35
CA THR A 22 18.77 10.02 -17.89
C THR A 22 18.78 11.08 -19.01
N ALA A 23 18.64 12.35 -18.62
CA ALA A 23 19.62 13.44 -18.87
C ALA A 23 19.15 14.74 -19.55
N VAL A 24 19.87 15.79 -19.13
CA VAL A 24 20.31 17.04 -19.79
C VAL A 24 19.50 18.33 -19.54
N ALA A 25 20.19 19.25 -18.86
CA ALA A 25 19.93 20.68 -18.72
C ALA A 25 20.66 21.46 -19.82
N LEU A 26 20.05 22.52 -20.38
CA LEU A 26 20.69 23.63 -21.12
C LEU A 26 19.81 24.88 -20.95
N GLY A 27 20.31 25.94 -20.28
CA GLY A 27 20.75 27.20 -20.93
C GLY A 27 19.64 28.26 -20.76
N GLY A 28 19.83 29.40 -20.10
CA GLY A 28 20.92 30.37 -20.23
C GLY A 28 20.47 31.47 -21.20
N GLY A 29 19.98 32.60 -20.68
CA GLY A 29 19.53 33.75 -21.48
C GLY A 29 19.47 35.03 -20.65
N ASP A 30 20.56 35.80 -20.69
CA ASP A 30 20.71 37.13 -20.10
C ASP A 30 20.54 38.23 -21.17
N GLY A 31 19.91 39.34 -20.75
CA GLY A 31 20.05 40.69 -21.28
C GLY A 31 19.24 41.03 -22.54
N ALA A 32 18.82 42.28 -22.78
CA ALA A 32 18.85 43.54 -22.04
C ALA A 32 18.05 44.58 -22.89
N ASP A 33 17.82 45.75 -22.29
CA ASP A 33 17.61 47.07 -22.92
C ASP A 33 16.20 47.62 -23.26
N SER A 34 15.79 48.55 -22.37
CA SER A 34 15.52 49.98 -22.63
C SER A 34 14.30 50.43 -23.46
N ALA A 35 13.40 51.20 -22.82
CA ALA A 35 13.46 52.68 -22.76
C ALA A 35 12.07 53.31 -22.43
N ALA A 36 12.09 54.33 -21.54
CA ALA A 36 11.37 55.62 -21.54
C ALA A 36 9.93 55.76 -22.13
N ALA A 37 8.98 56.57 -21.64
CA ALA A 37 8.80 57.42 -20.46
C ALA A 37 7.36 58.02 -20.52
N LYS A 38 6.92 58.59 -19.39
CA LYS A 38 5.99 59.76 -19.21
C LYS A 38 4.46 59.57 -19.12
N THR A 39 4.01 59.78 -17.88
CA THR A 39 2.91 60.65 -17.35
C THR A 39 1.47 60.49 -17.86
N GLY A 40 0.57 60.17 -16.92
CA GLY A 40 -0.86 60.42 -17.03
C GLY A 40 -1.58 59.98 -15.74
N ALA A 41 -2.02 60.93 -14.94
CA ALA A 41 -2.77 60.70 -13.70
C ALA A 41 -4.19 60.17 -13.97
N ALA A 42 -4.62 59.15 -13.23
CA ALA A 42 -6.00 58.95 -12.76
C ALA A 42 -6.07 57.69 -11.87
N ALA A 43 -6.26 57.88 -10.56
CA ALA A 43 -7.02 56.92 -9.73
C ALA A 43 -8.52 57.22 -9.99
N PRO A 44 -9.47 56.26 -9.92
CA PRO A 44 -9.55 55.26 -8.84
C PRO A 44 -10.03 53.86 -9.28
N ALA A 45 -9.79 52.87 -8.42
CA ALA A 45 -10.73 51.81 -8.03
C ALA A 45 -9.94 50.64 -7.43
N ALA A 46 -9.88 50.60 -6.10
CA ALA A 46 -9.45 49.43 -5.36
C ALA A 46 -10.46 48.30 -5.62
N ALA A 47 -10.18 47.44 -6.60
CA ALA A 47 -10.76 46.12 -6.66
C ALA A 47 -10.04 45.29 -5.59
N ALA A 48 -10.70 45.11 -4.46
CA ALA A 48 -10.26 44.21 -3.39
C ALA A 48 -10.13 42.79 -3.98
N ALA A 49 -8.90 42.41 -4.32
CA ALA A 49 -8.57 41.02 -4.58
C ALA A 49 -8.72 40.28 -3.24
N THR A 50 -9.86 39.62 -3.04
CA THR A 50 -10.02 38.64 -1.97
C THR A 50 -8.87 37.63 -2.10
N PRO A 51 -8.01 37.47 -1.08
CA PRO A 51 -7.02 36.41 -1.10
C PRO A 51 -7.77 35.08 -1.15
N ALA A 52 -7.63 34.37 -2.26
CA ALA A 52 -8.02 32.98 -2.35
C ALA A 52 -7.25 32.24 -1.26
N THR A 53 -7.92 32.01 -0.13
CA THR A 53 -7.42 31.11 0.91
C THR A 53 -7.47 29.74 0.28
N ARG A 54 -6.36 29.36 -0.38
CA ARG A 54 -6.10 28.00 -0.81
C ARG A 54 -6.13 27.19 0.48
N LEU A 55 -7.25 26.51 0.73
CA LEU A 55 -7.34 25.48 1.74
C LEU A 55 -6.20 24.52 1.43
N ALA A 56 -5.12 24.58 2.20
CA ALA A 56 -4.09 23.57 2.14
C ALA A 56 -4.83 22.27 2.46
N ALA A 57 -4.91 21.37 1.47
CA ALA A 57 -5.36 20.01 1.72
C ALA A 57 -4.58 19.54 2.94
N ALA A 58 -5.29 19.24 4.02
CA ALA A 58 -4.67 18.70 5.22
C ALA A 58 -3.88 17.49 4.77
N ALA A 59 -2.55 17.59 4.82
CA ALA A 59 -1.69 16.46 4.54
C ALA A 59 -2.07 15.40 5.56
N GLU A 60 -2.74 14.36 5.10
CA GLU A 60 -3.12 13.21 5.89
C GLU A 60 -1.83 12.71 6.56
N ALA A 61 -1.82 12.68 7.89
CA ALA A 61 -0.63 12.28 8.62
C ALA A 61 -0.22 10.89 8.12
N PRO A 62 1.07 10.67 7.74
CA PRO A 62 1.49 9.39 7.22
C PRO A 62 1.17 8.30 8.24
N ALA A 63 0.54 7.21 7.79
CA ALA A 63 0.26 6.07 8.64
C ALA A 63 1.55 5.67 9.39
N PRO A 64 1.48 5.43 10.71
CA PRO A 64 2.65 5.02 11.46
C PRO A 64 3.22 3.73 10.85
N GLY A 65 4.55 3.65 10.81
CA GLY A 65 5.25 2.46 10.31
C GLY A 65 4.85 1.17 11.04
N PRO A 66 5.43 0.01 10.69
CA PRO A 66 4.94 -1.28 11.14
C PRO A 66 4.80 -1.41 12.65
N ARG A 67 3.59 -1.76 13.11
CA ARG A 67 3.31 -2.09 14.51
C ARG A 67 4.10 -3.34 14.89
N VAL A 68 4.89 -3.25 15.95
CA VAL A 68 5.59 -4.41 16.49
C VAL A 68 4.61 -5.23 17.33
N VAL A 69 4.55 -6.54 17.08
CA VAL A 69 3.65 -7.47 17.76
C VAL A 69 4.43 -8.64 18.33
N ARG A 70 3.91 -9.27 19.39
CA ARG A 70 4.51 -10.48 19.93
C ARG A 70 4.29 -11.67 18.97
N PRO A 71 5.19 -12.66 18.97
CA PRO A 71 4.95 -13.94 18.31
C PRO A 71 3.58 -14.51 18.66
N TYR A 72 2.83 -14.97 17.65
CA TYR A 72 1.49 -15.55 17.76
C TYR A 72 0.40 -14.63 18.36
N GLU A 73 0.68 -13.33 18.51
CA GLU A 73 -0.32 -12.39 18.97
C GLU A 73 -1.41 -12.22 17.88
N PRO A 74 -2.69 -12.48 18.20
CA PRO A 74 -3.77 -12.22 17.28
C PRO A 74 -4.03 -10.72 17.20
N VAL A 75 -3.98 -10.18 15.98
CA VAL A 75 -4.32 -8.79 15.67
C VAL A 75 -5.54 -8.80 14.76
N GLU A 76 -6.60 -8.10 15.15
CA GLU A 76 -7.78 -7.88 14.31
C GLU A 76 -7.36 -7.08 13.07
N ILE A 77 -7.72 -7.57 11.89
CA ILE A 77 -7.37 -6.93 10.60
C ILE A 77 -8.61 -6.52 9.79
N GLY A 78 -9.80 -6.60 10.40
CA GLY A 78 -11.07 -6.32 9.75
C GLY A 78 -11.87 -7.58 9.41
N GLN A 79 -13.17 -7.42 9.15
CA GLN A 79 -14.08 -8.49 8.72
C GLN A 79 -14.10 -9.74 9.63
N GLY A 80 -13.81 -9.56 10.93
CA GLY A 80 -13.69 -10.66 11.91
C GLY A 80 -12.46 -11.56 11.70
N ALA A 81 -11.53 -11.16 10.82
CA ALA A 81 -10.27 -11.83 10.59
C ALA A 81 -9.20 -11.38 11.57
N LYS A 82 -8.38 -12.34 11.99
CA LYS A 82 -7.20 -12.15 12.83
C LYS A 82 -5.96 -12.53 12.05
N MET A 83 -4.94 -11.68 12.13
CA MET A 83 -3.60 -11.98 11.67
C MET A 83 -2.68 -12.25 12.85
N GLY A 84 -1.73 -13.17 12.71
CA GLY A 84 -0.55 -13.10 13.57
C GLY A 84 0.69 -13.67 12.93
N LEU A 85 1.84 -13.22 13.45
CA LEU A 85 3.14 -13.49 12.90
C LEU A 85 3.78 -14.63 13.68
N LEU A 86 4.31 -15.60 12.95
CA LEU A 86 4.95 -16.79 13.50
C LEU A 86 6.47 -16.63 13.35
N PRO A 87 7.24 -16.89 14.42
CA PRO A 87 8.70 -16.82 14.36
C PRO A 87 9.32 -18.04 13.67
N GLN A 88 8.52 -19.04 13.28
CA GLN A 88 8.98 -20.23 12.56
C GLN A 88 9.19 -19.91 11.08
N GLY A 89 10.39 -20.15 10.56
CA GLY A 89 10.70 -19.90 9.14
C GLY A 89 11.09 -18.44 8.88
N GLN A 90 11.44 -18.14 7.63
CA GLN A 90 11.90 -16.80 7.23
C GLN A 90 10.74 -15.85 6.94
N GLN A 91 9.56 -16.37 6.68
CA GLN A 91 8.35 -15.58 6.49
C GLN A 91 7.14 -16.47 6.75
N ASN A 92 6.53 -16.34 7.93
CA ASN A 92 5.41 -17.17 8.31
C ASN A 92 4.38 -16.36 9.10
N TYR A 93 3.16 -16.33 8.61
CA TYR A 93 2.04 -15.66 9.25
C TYR A 93 0.76 -16.44 8.96
N VAL A 94 -0.24 -16.20 9.79
CA VAL A 94 -1.56 -16.81 9.63
C VAL A 94 -2.62 -15.73 9.56
N VAL A 95 -3.63 -15.95 8.73
CA VAL A 95 -4.88 -15.20 8.72
C VAL A 95 -6.02 -16.18 9.00
N ALA A 96 -6.87 -15.87 9.98
CA ALA A 96 -7.95 -16.75 10.39
C ALA A 96 -9.21 -15.97 10.78
N TRP A 97 -10.37 -16.39 10.27
CA TRP A 97 -11.69 -15.86 10.65
C TRP A 97 -12.34 -16.66 11.78
N ASN A 98 -11.93 -17.92 11.94
CA ASN A 98 -12.41 -18.81 13.00
C ASN A 98 -11.21 -19.59 13.57
N ASP A 99 -11.36 -20.11 14.78
CA ASP A 99 -10.38 -20.95 15.49
C ASP A 99 -8.91 -20.59 15.15
N TYR A 100 -8.51 -19.41 15.64
CA TYR A 100 -7.16 -18.87 15.42
C TYR A 100 -6.08 -19.82 15.94
N ALA A 101 -6.31 -20.46 17.09
CA ALA A 101 -5.35 -21.37 17.70
C ALA A 101 -5.07 -22.59 16.82
N ALA A 102 -6.12 -23.26 16.32
CA ALA A 102 -5.94 -24.38 15.39
C ALA A 102 -5.25 -23.95 14.08
N SER A 103 -5.51 -22.72 13.62
CA SER A 103 -4.86 -22.18 12.43
C SER A 103 -3.37 -21.91 12.65
N VAL A 104 -2.98 -21.42 13.84
CA VAL A 104 -1.58 -21.28 14.25
C VAL A 104 -0.89 -22.65 14.31
N GLU A 105 -1.51 -23.66 14.92
CA GLU A 105 -0.91 -24.99 15.01
C GLU A 105 -0.67 -25.61 13.63
N ARG A 106 -1.60 -25.42 12.68
CA ARG A 106 -1.39 -25.82 11.29
C ARG A 106 -0.28 -25.01 10.62
N ALA A 107 -0.21 -23.70 10.83
CA ALA A 107 0.80 -22.86 10.22
C ALA A 107 2.22 -23.15 10.73
N LYS A 108 2.38 -23.63 11.97
CA LYS A 108 3.68 -24.05 12.53
C LYS A 108 4.32 -25.22 11.77
N SER A 109 3.52 -26.09 11.14
CA SER A 109 4.06 -27.20 10.33
C SER A 109 4.44 -26.77 8.91
N LEU A 110 3.96 -25.60 8.47
CA LEU A 110 4.32 -24.99 7.20
C LEU A 110 5.56 -24.12 7.41
N VAL A 111 6.75 -24.72 7.27
CA VAL A 111 8.02 -24.01 7.36
C VAL A 111 8.45 -23.58 5.95
N GLY A 112 8.67 -22.29 5.73
CA GLY A 112 9.10 -21.80 4.43
C GLY A 112 9.50 -20.32 4.39
N ASP A 113 9.95 -19.93 3.20
CA ASP A 113 10.20 -18.56 2.77
C ASP A 113 9.34 -18.33 1.53
N SER A 114 8.24 -17.59 1.68
CA SER A 114 7.24 -17.49 0.62
C SER A 114 7.50 -16.34 -0.35
N ILE A 115 8.47 -15.45 -0.09
CA ILE A 115 8.81 -14.35 -0.99
C ILE A 115 10.31 -14.10 -1.15
N ARG A 116 10.67 -13.64 -2.35
CA ARG A 116 12.03 -13.26 -2.68
C ARG A 116 12.46 -12.01 -1.89
N PRO A 117 13.77 -11.80 -1.67
CA PRO A 117 14.26 -10.51 -1.20
C PRO A 117 13.79 -9.35 -2.08
N ASN A 118 13.54 -8.19 -1.46
CA ASN A 118 13.03 -6.97 -2.10
C ASN A 118 11.73 -7.17 -2.88
N SER A 119 10.75 -7.83 -2.26
CA SER A 119 9.45 -8.07 -2.88
C SER A 119 8.31 -7.99 -1.89
N LEU A 120 7.10 -8.00 -2.43
CA LEU A 120 5.83 -8.11 -1.72
C LEU A 120 5.12 -9.39 -2.19
N SER A 121 4.41 -10.06 -1.29
CA SER A 121 3.31 -10.96 -1.63
C SER A 121 2.00 -10.33 -1.23
N GLY A 122 0.93 -10.73 -1.92
CA GLY A 122 -0.41 -10.29 -1.63
C GLY A 122 -1.43 -11.37 -1.98
N GLY A 123 -2.54 -11.32 -1.27
CA GLY A 123 -3.73 -12.09 -1.53
C GLY A 123 -4.97 -11.27 -1.18
N VAL A 124 -6.08 -11.66 -1.80
CA VAL A 124 -7.41 -11.07 -1.57
C VAL A 124 -8.30 -12.13 -0.97
N ASN A 125 -9.09 -11.71 0.01
CA ASN A 125 -10.31 -12.39 0.40
C ASN A 125 -11.51 -11.48 0.10
N SER A 126 -12.59 -12.04 -0.42
CA SER A 126 -13.82 -11.30 -0.70
C SER A 126 -15.02 -12.05 -0.15
N ASP A 127 -15.91 -11.35 0.53
CA ASP A 127 -17.22 -11.84 0.98
C ASP A 127 -18.31 -10.81 0.65
N GLY A 128 -19.12 -11.09 -0.37
CA GLY A 128 -20.06 -10.11 -0.89
C GLY A 128 -19.33 -8.88 -1.43
N ASP A 129 -19.63 -7.71 -0.85
CA ASP A 129 -19.01 -6.43 -1.20
C ASP A 129 -17.77 -6.09 -0.34
N ASP A 130 -17.43 -6.94 0.62
CA ASP A 130 -16.31 -6.71 1.51
C ASP A 130 -15.04 -7.37 0.98
N VAL A 131 -13.94 -6.61 0.96
CA VAL A 131 -12.64 -7.08 0.46
C VAL A 131 -11.58 -6.90 1.53
N LEU A 132 -10.82 -7.96 1.80
CA LEU A 132 -9.68 -7.93 2.71
C LEU A 132 -8.40 -8.25 1.95
N PHE A 133 -7.51 -7.27 1.88
CA PHE A 133 -6.17 -7.47 1.35
C PHE A 133 -5.25 -7.91 2.48
N THR A 134 -4.46 -8.95 2.24
CA THR A 134 -3.40 -9.39 3.16
C THR A 134 -2.15 -9.74 2.38
N GLY A 135 -1.00 -9.60 3.02
CA GLY A 135 0.25 -9.94 2.36
C GLY A 135 1.45 -9.76 3.25
N ALA A 136 2.63 -9.93 2.66
CA ALA A 136 3.88 -9.78 3.37
C ALA A 136 4.91 -9.01 2.56
N PHE A 137 5.79 -8.30 3.26
CA PHE A 137 6.89 -7.55 2.67
C PHE A 137 8.23 -8.11 3.14
N ARG A 138 9.21 -8.12 2.25
CA ARG A 138 10.61 -8.42 2.55
C ARG A 138 11.48 -7.48 1.75
N THR A 139 12.00 -6.46 2.41
CA THR A 139 12.74 -5.36 1.80
C THR A 139 14.00 -5.10 2.64
N HIS A 140 15.06 -4.59 2.01
CA HIS A 140 16.27 -4.20 2.74
C HIS A 140 16.01 -3.13 3.80
N THR A 141 15.18 -2.14 3.46
CA THR A 141 14.71 -1.11 4.38
C THR A 141 13.29 -1.46 4.82
N VAL A 142 13.01 -1.41 6.12
CA VAL A 142 11.64 -1.61 6.62
C VAL A 142 10.74 -0.51 6.02
N PRO A 143 9.62 -0.86 5.37
CA PRO A 143 8.73 0.14 4.79
C PRO A 143 8.19 1.06 5.88
N ALA A 144 8.15 2.36 5.60
CA ALA A 144 7.47 3.35 6.43
C ALA A 144 5.97 3.40 6.13
N ARG A 145 5.58 3.01 4.91
CA ARG A 145 4.17 2.96 4.46
C ARG A 145 3.99 1.88 3.39
N ILE A 146 2.85 1.20 3.41
CA ILE A 146 2.38 0.37 2.29
C ILE A 146 1.01 0.89 1.87
N THR A 147 0.79 1.05 0.58
CA THR A 147 -0.48 1.51 0.03
C THR A 147 -1.07 0.49 -0.92
N VAL A 148 -2.41 0.44 -0.98
CA VAL A 148 -3.18 -0.33 -1.96
C VAL A 148 -3.99 0.62 -2.82
N ARG A 149 -3.97 0.42 -4.14
CA ARG A 149 -4.83 1.10 -5.11
C ARG A 149 -5.50 0.05 -5.99
N ILE A 150 -6.80 0.20 -6.24
CA ILE A 150 -7.56 -0.65 -7.14
C ILE A 150 -7.86 0.18 -8.38
N GLY A 151 -7.41 -0.29 -9.54
CA GLY A 151 -7.53 0.43 -10.80
C GLY A 151 -7.06 1.87 -10.70
N ASP A 152 -7.92 2.79 -11.12
CA ASP A 152 -7.68 4.23 -10.99
C ASP A 152 -8.26 4.86 -9.72
N GLY A 153 -8.79 4.05 -8.79
CA GLY A 153 -9.39 4.48 -7.54
C GLY A 153 -8.43 5.14 -6.54
N ALA A 154 -8.97 5.41 -5.35
CA ALA A 154 -8.23 6.04 -4.26
C ALA A 154 -7.07 5.16 -3.77
N VAL A 155 -5.98 5.82 -3.39
CA VAL A 155 -4.85 5.17 -2.71
C VAL A 155 -5.20 5.07 -1.23
N ARG A 156 -5.08 3.87 -0.65
CA ARG A 156 -5.37 3.62 0.76
C ARG A 156 -4.15 3.07 1.48
N ASP A 157 -3.90 3.57 2.69
CA ASP A 157 -2.82 3.08 3.54
C ASP A 157 -3.20 1.74 4.17
N ALA A 158 -2.28 0.78 4.10
CA ALA A 158 -2.43 -0.53 4.73
C ALA A 158 -1.83 -0.53 6.14
N GLY A 159 -2.48 -1.23 7.06
CA GLY A 159 -1.90 -1.53 8.37
C GLY A 159 -0.74 -2.51 8.21
N MET A 160 0.36 -2.29 8.93
CA MET A 160 1.57 -3.12 8.83
C MET A 160 1.94 -3.71 10.19
N LEU A 161 2.39 -4.97 10.20
CA LEU A 161 2.83 -5.67 11.41
C LEU A 161 4.24 -6.24 11.22
N LYS A 162 5.03 -6.29 12.30
CA LYS A 162 6.35 -6.95 12.33
C LYS A 162 6.61 -7.63 13.67
N LEU A 163 7.47 -8.65 13.65
CA LEU A 163 8.05 -9.20 14.88
C LEU A 163 9.17 -8.30 15.41
N PRO A 164 9.48 -8.38 16.72
CA PRO A 164 10.66 -7.74 17.29
C PRO A 164 11.96 -8.30 16.70
N GLY A 165 13.07 -7.56 16.81
CA GLY A 165 14.40 -8.06 16.47
C GLY A 165 14.80 -7.99 14.99
N ASN A 166 14.09 -7.20 14.17
CA ASN A 166 14.39 -6.97 12.74
C ASN A 166 14.52 -8.27 11.93
N PRO A 167 13.42 -9.01 11.76
CA PRO A 167 13.45 -10.29 11.03
C PRO A 167 13.67 -10.15 9.52
N GLY A 168 13.77 -8.92 8.98
CA GLY A 168 13.91 -8.66 7.54
C GLY A 168 12.59 -8.77 6.75
N TRP A 169 11.47 -8.99 7.44
CA TRP A 169 10.14 -9.08 6.84
C TRP A 169 9.04 -8.58 7.79
N GLY A 170 7.83 -8.42 7.26
CA GLY A 170 6.61 -8.19 8.03
C GLY A 170 5.38 -8.44 7.18
N THR A 171 4.21 -8.11 7.71
CA THR A 171 2.93 -8.27 7.00
C THR A 171 2.23 -6.94 6.81
N TYR A 172 1.28 -6.92 5.87
CA TYR A 172 0.35 -5.81 5.70
C TYR A 172 -1.08 -6.32 5.53
N HIS A 173 -2.05 -5.47 5.85
CA HIS A 173 -3.47 -5.73 5.68
C HIS A 173 -4.24 -4.44 5.36
N LEU A 174 -5.33 -4.57 4.63
CA LEU A 174 -6.29 -3.48 4.40
C LEU A 174 -7.70 -4.07 4.38
N ASP A 175 -8.52 -3.64 5.33
CA ASP A 175 -9.97 -3.86 5.30
C ASP A 175 -10.61 -2.82 4.38
N ALA A 176 -11.06 -3.28 3.21
CA ALA A 176 -11.78 -2.52 2.21
C ALA A 176 -13.24 -2.98 2.18
N ALA A 177 -13.91 -2.90 3.34
CA ALA A 177 -15.34 -3.15 3.44
C ALA A 177 -16.15 -2.25 2.51
N GLY A 178 -17.14 -2.83 1.82
CA GLY A 178 -17.97 -2.13 0.83
C GLY A 178 -17.27 -1.72 -0.47
N GLU A 179 -16.08 -2.25 -0.76
CA GLU A 179 -15.38 -2.01 -2.03
C GLU A 179 -16.16 -2.56 -3.24
N GLY A 180 -16.94 -3.61 -3.03
CA GLY A 180 -17.59 -4.35 -4.09
C GLY A 180 -16.65 -5.32 -4.82
N PRO A 181 -17.14 -5.97 -5.89
CA PRO A 181 -16.36 -6.92 -6.66
C PRO A 181 -15.11 -6.29 -7.29
N LEU A 182 -13.94 -6.90 -7.04
CA LEU A 182 -12.70 -6.47 -7.67
C LEU A 182 -12.69 -6.89 -9.15
N ALA A 183 -12.82 -5.94 -10.06
CA ALA A 183 -12.72 -6.14 -11.51
C ALA A 183 -11.48 -5.48 -12.13
N GLU A 184 -10.77 -4.66 -11.36
CA GLU A 184 -9.64 -3.86 -11.83
C GLU A 184 -8.33 -4.32 -11.19
N THR A 185 -7.21 -4.04 -11.87
CA THR A 185 -5.86 -4.36 -11.37
C THR A 185 -5.63 -3.77 -9.99
N VAL A 186 -5.18 -4.60 -9.06
CA VAL A 186 -4.76 -4.17 -7.73
C VAL A 186 -3.27 -3.86 -7.77
N ARG A 187 -2.88 -2.69 -7.26
CA ARG A 187 -1.47 -2.30 -7.05
C ARG A 187 -1.19 -2.10 -5.58
N VAL A 188 -0.18 -2.79 -5.08
CA VAL A 188 0.38 -2.61 -3.75
C VAL A 188 1.79 -2.04 -3.87
N THR A 189 2.06 -0.96 -3.15
CA THR A 189 3.37 -0.29 -3.18
C THR A 189 3.91 -0.09 -1.77
N ALA A 190 5.16 -0.47 -1.54
CA ALA A 190 5.87 -0.21 -0.30
C ALA A 190 6.81 0.99 -0.46
N TYR A 191 6.78 1.90 0.51
CA TYR A 191 7.57 3.12 0.52
C TYR A 191 8.52 3.15 1.72
N GLY A 192 9.72 3.67 1.48
CA GLY A 192 10.72 3.95 2.49
C GLY A 192 10.39 5.19 3.31
N PRO A 193 11.16 5.47 4.37
CA PRO A 193 10.99 6.67 5.21
C PRO A 193 11.23 7.98 4.46
N ASP A 194 11.97 7.94 3.35
CA ASP A 194 12.21 9.04 2.43
C ASP A 194 11.11 9.19 1.35
N GLY A 195 10.12 8.29 1.36
CA GLY A 195 9.06 8.23 0.35
C GLY A 195 9.48 7.50 -0.94
N ALA A 196 10.70 6.95 -1.02
CA ALA A 196 11.13 6.18 -2.18
C ALA A 196 10.36 4.85 -2.26
N GLU A 197 10.02 4.41 -3.47
CA GLU A 197 9.43 3.09 -3.68
C GLU A 197 10.47 2.00 -3.42
N LEU A 198 10.17 1.11 -2.48
CA LEU A 198 11.02 -0.03 -2.11
C LEU A 198 10.66 -1.28 -2.92
N ALA A 199 9.37 -1.49 -3.16
CA ALA A 199 8.84 -2.64 -3.88
C ALA A 199 7.40 -2.37 -4.34
N ARG A 200 6.99 -3.09 -5.38
CA ARG A 200 5.63 -3.04 -5.92
C ARG A 200 5.16 -4.42 -6.32
N LEU A 201 3.88 -4.69 -6.08
CA LEU A 201 3.15 -5.85 -6.54
C LEU A 201 1.92 -5.37 -7.32
N SER A 202 1.68 -5.94 -8.49
CA SER A 202 0.42 -5.75 -9.22
C SER A 202 -0.17 -7.11 -9.54
N PHE A 203 -1.47 -7.26 -9.34
CA PHE A 203 -2.19 -8.47 -9.71
C PHE A 203 -3.61 -8.13 -10.16
N ASP A 204 -4.08 -8.88 -11.15
CA ASP A 204 -5.48 -8.82 -11.55
C ASP A 204 -6.26 -9.80 -10.66
N PRO A 205 -7.37 -9.35 -10.04
CA PRO A 205 -8.30 -10.26 -9.40
C PRO A 205 -8.86 -11.15 -10.50
N SER A 206 -8.47 -12.42 -10.54
CA SER A 206 -8.98 -13.34 -11.56
C SER A 206 -10.51 -13.30 -11.52
N PRO A 207 -11.21 -13.12 -12.65
CA PRO A 207 -12.66 -13.17 -12.64
C PRO A 207 -13.06 -14.52 -12.06
N ALA A 208 -13.94 -14.53 -11.06
CA ALA A 208 -14.54 -15.76 -10.61
C ALA A 208 -15.23 -16.37 -11.83
N ASP A 209 -14.71 -17.49 -12.34
CA ASP A 209 -15.30 -18.20 -13.47
C ASP A 209 -16.80 -18.37 -13.18
N GLY A 210 -17.62 -17.66 -13.96
CA GLY A 210 -19.06 -17.76 -13.89
C GLY A 210 -19.46 -19.20 -14.22
N ARG A 211 -19.89 -19.94 -13.20
CA ARG A 211 -20.61 -21.20 -13.34
C ARG A 211 -21.87 -21.17 -12.48
#